data_AF-I0UZQ0-F1
#
_entry.id   AF-I0UZQ0-F1
#
_cell.length_a   1.000
_cell.length_b   1.000
_cell.length_c   1.000
_cell.angle_alpha   90.00
_cell.angle_beta   90.00
_cell.angle_gamma   90.00
#
_symmetry.space_group_name_H-M   'P 1'
#
loop_
_entity.id
_entity.type
_entity.pdbx_description
1 polymer ?
#
loop_
_entity_poly.entity_id
_entity_poly.type
_entity_poly.pdbx_seq_one_letter_code
_entity_poly.pdbx_strand_id
1 'polypeptide(L)'
;MAGTVTRTDRTALLEAAGFTILGEAEDASGVTPLAAIRAAACASVVPRVRIELGDDDVERTERAWRETARDACLFDEHGACYLCITGPGASTLPWIHARLPERACFLPIIRERTGTVEFVAVSPAGHPVVAVSEEEYEHWVVVTSAHDR
;
A
#
# COMPACT_ATOMS: atom_id res chain seq x y z
N MET A 1 -21.17 7.04 7.05
CA MET A 1 -20.98 5.61 7.36
C MET A 1 -20.03 5.06 6.32
N ALA A 2 -18.75 4.91 6.64
CA ALA A 2 -17.83 4.23 5.72
C ALA A 2 -18.27 2.77 5.62
N GLY A 3 -18.64 2.31 4.42
CA GLY A 3 -19.00 0.92 4.19
C GLY A 3 -17.78 0.03 4.40
N THR A 4 -18.01 -1.21 4.87
CA THR A 4 -16.95 -2.23 4.93
C THR A 4 -16.36 -2.42 3.53
N VAL A 5 -15.03 -2.35 3.41
CA VAL A 5 -14.35 -2.61 2.14
C VAL A 5 -14.62 -4.06 1.73
N THR A 6 -15.25 -4.28 0.58
CA THR A 6 -15.47 -5.62 0.03
C THR A 6 -14.36 -6.02 -0.94
N ARG A 7 -14.22 -7.33 -1.21
CA ARG A 7 -13.26 -7.83 -2.22
C ARG A 7 -13.50 -7.20 -3.59
N THR A 8 -14.76 -7.16 -4.03
CA THR A 8 -15.16 -6.62 -5.34
C THR A 8 -14.86 -5.13 -5.45
N ASP A 9 -15.16 -4.34 -4.41
CA ASP A 9 -14.92 -2.90 -4.42
C ASP A 9 -13.43 -2.57 -4.52
N ARG A 10 -12.59 -3.35 -3.82
CA ARG A 10 -11.14 -3.20 -3.85
C ARG A 10 -10.54 -3.53 -5.21
N THR A 11 -10.97 -4.61 -5.84
CA THR A 11 -10.51 -4.98 -7.19
C THR A 11 -10.88 -3.88 -8.19
N ALA A 12 -12.15 -3.46 -8.19
CA ALA A 12 -12.63 -2.40 -9.08
C ALA A 12 -11.92 -1.06 -8.83
N LEU A 13 -11.60 -0.74 -7.57
CA LEU A 13 -10.81 0.42 -7.20
C LEU A 13 -9.41 0.39 -7.81
N LEU A 14 -8.69 -0.71 -7.63
CA LEU A 14 -7.31 -0.85 -8.13
C LEU A 14 -7.27 -0.88 -9.66
N GLU A 15 -8.21 -1.56 -10.32
CA GLU A 15 -8.34 -1.53 -11.77
C GLU A 15 -8.62 -0.11 -12.30
N ALA A 16 -9.53 0.62 -11.65
CA ALA A 16 -9.79 2.03 -11.98
C ALA A 16 -8.55 2.91 -11.77
N ALA A 17 -7.72 2.58 -10.79
CA ALA A 17 -6.46 3.24 -10.52
C ALA A 17 -5.32 2.80 -11.47
N GLY A 18 -5.59 1.89 -12.42
CA GLY A 18 -4.68 1.47 -13.48
C GLY A 18 -3.82 0.25 -13.15
N PHE A 19 -4.08 -0.42 -12.02
CA PHE A 19 -3.38 -1.67 -11.69
C PHE A 19 -3.85 -2.81 -12.59
N THR A 20 -2.92 -3.72 -12.91
CA THR A 20 -3.27 -5.02 -13.49
C THR A 20 -3.34 -6.06 -12.38
N ILE A 21 -4.53 -6.58 -12.12
CA ILE A 21 -4.76 -7.58 -11.08
C ILE A 21 -4.33 -8.96 -11.59
N LEU A 22 -3.47 -9.62 -10.82
CA LEU A 22 -2.91 -10.94 -11.14
C LEU A 22 -3.52 -12.06 -10.28
N GLY A 23 -4.14 -11.72 -9.15
CA GLY A 23 -4.83 -12.67 -8.29
C GLY A 23 -4.94 -12.18 -6.85
N GLU A 24 -5.29 -13.10 -5.95
CA GLU A 24 -5.30 -12.88 -4.50
C GLU A 24 -4.44 -13.94 -3.79
N ALA A 25 -3.90 -13.61 -2.63
CA ALA A 25 -3.21 -14.56 -1.76
C ALA A 25 -3.48 -14.25 -0.29
N GLU A 26 -3.71 -15.27 0.54
CA GLU A 26 -3.94 -15.08 1.98
C GLU A 26 -2.69 -14.57 2.70
N ASP A 27 -1.50 -14.95 2.21
CA ASP A 27 -0.20 -14.48 2.68
C ASP A 27 0.78 -14.29 1.52
N ALA A 28 1.83 -13.49 1.77
CA ALA A 28 2.99 -13.35 0.92
C ALA A 28 4.20 -13.93 1.66
N SER A 29 4.54 -15.19 1.37
CA SER A 29 5.62 -15.92 2.05
C SER A 29 5.49 -15.91 3.58
N GLY A 30 4.28 -16.13 4.09
CA GLY A 30 3.95 -16.12 5.51
C GLY A 30 3.54 -14.76 6.08
N VAL A 31 3.70 -13.67 5.33
CA VAL A 31 3.27 -12.33 5.77
C VAL A 31 1.82 -12.07 5.37
N THR A 32 0.95 -11.93 6.36
CA THR A 32 -0.47 -11.57 6.14
C THR A 32 -0.65 -10.04 6.03
N PRO A 33 -1.77 -9.56 5.45
CA PRO A 33 -2.11 -8.14 5.45
C PRO A 33 -2.15 -7.53 6.85
N LEU A 34 -2.71 -8.26 7.82
CA LEU A 34 -2.76 -7.81 9.21
C LEU A 34 -1.35 -7.66 9.82
N ALA A 35 -0.44 -8.60 9.56
CA ALA A 35 0.94 -8.52 10.04
C ALA A 35 1.68 -7.32 9.44
N ALA A 36 1.53 -7.08 8.13
CA ALA A 36 2.12 -5.93 7.45
C ALA A 36 1.57 -4.59 7.97
N ILE A 37 0.24 -4.47 8.14
CA ILE A 37 -0.41 -3.28 8.73
C ILE A 37 0.12 -3.01 10.14
N ARG A 38 0.21 -4.04 10.99
CA ARG A 38 0.74 -3.90 12.36
C ARG A 38 2.21 -3.46 12.37
N ALA A 39 3.02 -3.99 11.46
CA ALA A 39 4.42 -3.62 11.34
C ALA A 39 4.58 -2.16 10.88
N ALA A 40 3.71 -1.70 9.96
CA ALA A 40 3.71 -0.34 9.44
C ALA A 40 3.14 0.68 10.45
N ALA A 41 2.14 0.30 11.25
CA ALA A 41 1.50 1.14 12.26
C ALA A 41 2.17 1.06 13.65
N CYS A 42 3.36 0.44 13.76
CA CYS A 42 4.06 0.30 15.02
C CYS A 42 4.57 1.67 15.51
N ALA A 43 4.34 2.01 16.78
CA ALA A 43 4.75 3.31 17.34
C ALA A 43 6.26 3.62 17.25
N SER A 44 7.11 2.59 17.11
CA SER A 44 8.55 2.75 16.91
C SER A 44 8.97 2.91 15.44
N VAL A 45 8.02 2.87 14.50
CA VAL A 45 8.32 2.99 13.08
C VAL A 45 8.83 4.39 12.77
N VAL A 46 9.83 4.47 11.91
CA VAL A 46 10.39 5.74 11.46
C VAL A 46 10.12 5.85 9.95
N PRO A 47 9.51 6.94 9.47
CA PRO A 47 9.27 7.08 8.05
C PRO A 47 10.60 7.24 7.34
N ARG A 48 10.70 6.58 6.18
CA ARG A 48 11.80 6.74 5.24
C ARG A 48 11.71 8.10 4.55
N VAL A 49 10.49 8.53 4.22
CA VAL A 49 10.19 9.83 3.62
C VAL A 49 8.98 10.45 4.33
N ARG A 50 9.07 11.76 4.56
CA ARG A 50 8.01 12.61 5.07
C ARG A 50 7.58 13.59 4.00
N ILE A 51 6.28 13.72 3.78
CA ILE A 51 5.69 14.62 2.79
C ILE A 51 4.70 15.51 3.51
N GLU A 52 5.01 16.79 3.65
CA GLU A 52 4.10 17.78 4.21
C GLU A 52 2.83 17.90 3.35
N LEU A 53 1.68 18.10 4.00
CA LEU A 53 0.40 18.31 3.31
C LEU A 53 0.40 19.65 2.56
N GLY A 54 -0.20 19.66 1.37
CA GLY A 54 -0.24 20.80 0.46
C GLY A 54 -0.95 20.46 -0.85
N ASP A 55 -0.85 21.34 -1.85
CA ASP A 55 -1.61 21.20 -3.11
C ASP A 55 -1.15 20.03 -4.00
N ASP A 56 0.04 19.49 -3.76
CA ASP A 56 0.65 18.39 -4.54
C ASP A 56 1.09 17.20 -3.66
N ASP A 57 0.54 17.11 -2.45
CA ASP A 57 0.92 16.11 -1.45
C ASP A 57 0.73 14.67 -1.95
N VAL A 58 -0.39 14.38 -2.62
CA VAL A 58 -0.72 13.03 -3.14
C VAL A 58 0.26 12.60 -4.22
N GLU A 59 0.53 13.45 -5.21
CA GLU A 59 1.43 13.15 -6.32
C GLU A 59 2.87 12.98 -5.82
N ARG A 60 3.28 13.78 -4.83
CA ARG A 60 4.59 13.65 -4.18
C ARG A 60 4.68 12.37 -3.37
N THR A 61 3.64 12.00 -2.64
CA THR A 61 3.57 10.73 -1.89
C THR A 61 3.67 9.54 -2.84
N GLU A 62 2.96 9.54 -3.96
CA GLU A 62 3.02 8.41 -4.91
C GLU A 62 4.42 8.27 -5.50
N ARG A 63 5.03 9.39 -5.90
CA ARG A 63 6.40 9.41 -6.43
C ARG A 63 7.39 8.89 -5.41
N ALA A 64 7.34 9.42 -4.18
CA ALA A 64 8.21 9.01 -3.09
C ALA A 64 8.04 7.53 -2.74
N TRP A 65 6.81 7.02 -2.71
CA TRP A 65 6.55 5.61 -2.47
C TRP A 65 7.08 4.73 -3.61
N ARG A 66 6.88 5.11 -4.88
CA ARG A 66 7.40 4.35 -6.03
C ARG A 66 8.93 4.30 -6.05
N GLU A 67 9.59 5.42 -5.76
CA GLU A 67 11.05 5.49 -5.66
C GLU A 67 11.54 4.60 -4.50
N THR A 68 10.95 4.75 -3.31
CA THR A 68 11.27 3.94 -2.14
C THR A 68 11.04 2.45 -2.37
N ALA A 69 9.94 2.09 -3.02
CA ALA A 69 9.58 0.70 -3.33
C ALA A 69 10.58 0.06 -4.31
N ARG A 70 11.06 0.81 -5.31
CA ARG A 70 12.11 0.34 -6.23
C ARG A 70 13.43 0.16 -5.49
N ASP A 71 13.85 1.16 -4.72
CA ASP A 71 15.11 1.13 -3.96
C ASP A 71 15.13 -0.01 -2.93
N ALA A 72 13.97 -0.37 -2.37
CA ALA A 72 13.82 -1.44 -1.40
C ALA A 72 13.59 -2.83 -2.04
N CYS A 73 13.57 -2.95 -3.37
CA CYS A 73 13.26 -4.20 -4.08
C CYS A 73 11.87 -4.77 -3.73
N LEU A 74 10.85 -3.93 -3.62
CA LEU A 74 9.47 -4.36 -3.37
C LEU A 74 8.91 -5.23 -4.49
N PHE A 75 9.25 -4.93 -5.74
CA PHE A 75 8.65 -5.58 -6.91
C PHE A 75 9.41 -6.83 -7.34
N ASP A 76 8.69 -7.80 -7.89
CA ASP A 76 9.29 -8.92 -8.61
C ASP A 76 9.84 -8.52 -9.99
N GLU A 77 10.38 -9.49 -10.73
CA GLU A 77 10.92 -9.31 -12.09
C GLU A 77 9.87 -8.83 -13.12
N HIS A 78 8.59 -8.91 -12.79
CA HIS A 78 7.47 -8.46 -13.61
C HIS A 78 6.84 -7.15 -13.11
N GLY A 79 7.46 -6.48 -12.13
CA GLY A 79 6.96 -5.23 -11.56
C GLY A 79 5.72 -5.40 -10.68
N ALA A 80 5.46 -6.61 -10.19
CA ALA A 80 4.31 -6.92 -9.35
C ALA A 80 4.67 -7.01 -7.87
N CYS A 81 3.68 -6.76 -7.02
CA CYS A 81 3.75 -6.90 -5.57
C CYS A 81 2.36 -7.22 -5.01
N TYR A 82 2.32 -7.52 -3.71
CA TYR A 82 1.08 -7.70 -2.98
C TYR A 82 0.68 -6.39 -2.30
N LEU A 83 -0.60 -6.01 -2.41
CA LEU A 83 -1.13 -4.72 -1.94
C LEU A 83 -2.41 -4.92 -1.11
N CYS A 84 -2.56 -4.08 -0.08
CA CYS A 84 -3.75 -3.97 0.74
C CYS A 84 -4.04 -2.49 1.00
N ILE A 85 -5.14 -1.98 0.43
CA ILE A 85 -5.68 -0.65 0.76
C ILE A 85 -6.23 -0.73 2.18
N THR A 86 -5.74 0.12 3.08
CA THR A 86 -6.17 0.08 4.49
C THR A 86 -7.56 0.70 4.65
N GLY A 87 -8.23 0.34 5.75
CA GLY A 87 -9.59 0.75 6.05
C GLY A 87 -10.34 -0.29 6.87
N PRO A 88 -11.56 0.02 7.36
CA PRO A 88 -12.35 -0.92 8.14
C PRO A 88 -12.58 -2.25 7.41
N GLY A 89 -12.09 -3.34 7.99
CA GLY A 89 -12.20 -4.70 7.44
C GLY A 89 -11.14 -5.08 6.40
N ALA A 90 -10.27 -4.16 5.98
CA ALA A 90 -9.27 -4.45 4.96
C ALA A 90 -8.27 -5.53 5.41
N SER A 91 -7.89 -5.53 6.69
CA SER A 91 -6.93 -6.49 7.26
C SER A 91 -7.44 -7.95 7.30
N THR A 92 -8.74 -8.18 7.09
CA THR A 92 -9.33 -9.53 7.05
C THR A 92 -9.47 -10.09 5.64
N LEU A 93 -9.15 -9.29 4.62
CA LEU A 93 -9.17 -9.71 3.23
C LEU A 93 -7.77 -10.18 2.81
N PRO A 94 -7.66 -11.11 1.84
CA PRO A 94 -6.36 -11.53 1.29
C PRO A 94 -5.67 -10.35 0.60
N TRP A 95 -4.36 -10.48 0.39
CA TRP A 95 -3.61 -9.61 -0.48
C TRP A 95 -4.19 -9.58 -1.89
N ILE A 96 -4.09 -8.43 -2.55
CA ILE A 96 -4.20 -8.35 -4.01
C ILE A 96 -2.80 -8.47 -4.60
N HIS A 97 -2.57 -9.47 -5.45
CA HIS A 97 -1.38 -9.51 -6.28
C HIS A 97 -1.61 -8.65 -7.52
N ALA A 98 -0.81 -7.60 -7.71
CA ALA A 98 -1.00 -6.72 -8.85
C ALA A 98 0.31 -6.13 -9.38
N ARG A 99 0.31 -5.84 -10.67
CA ARG A 99 1.31 -5.00 -11.32
C ARG A 99 0.86 -3.54 -11.29
N LEU A 100 1.78 -2.65 -10.94
CA LEU A 100 1.51 -1.22 -10.89
C LEU A 100 1.28 -0.64 -12.29
N PRO A 101 0.50 0.46 -12.41
CA PRO A 101 0.48 1.24 -13.64
C PRO A 101 1.86 1.85 -13.92
N GLU A 102 2.23 1.93 -15.20
CA GLU A 102 3.49 2.55 -15.64
C GLU A 102 3.56 4.03 -15.29
N ARG A 103 2.42 4.72 -15.33
CA ARG A 103 2.31 6.15 -14.99
C ARG A 103 1.99 6.33 -13.51
N ALA A 104 2.58 7.35 -12.91
CA ALA A 104 2.33 7.70 -11.52
C ALA A 104 1.07 8.56 -11.38
N CYS A 105 -0.09 7.93 -11.13
CA CYS A 105 -1.39 8.61 -10.97
C CYS A 105 -2.46 7.74 -10.27
N PHE A 106 -2.06 6.73 -9.49
CA PHE A 106 -3.02 5.84 -8.84
C PHE A 106 -3.49 6.36 -7.47
N LEU A 107 -2.65 7.08 -6.71
CA LEU A 107 -3.03 7.58 -5.39
C LEU A 107 -4.16 8.63 -5.44
N PRO A 108 -4.22 9.56 -6.42
CA PRO A 108 -5.35 10.46 -6.55
C PRO A 108 -6.69 9.72 -6.69
N ILE A 109 -6.70 8.63 -7.47
CA ILE A 109 -7.89 7.80 -7.71
C ILE A 109 -8.28 7.02 -6.44
N ILE A 110 -7.28 6.53 -5.70
CA ILE A 110 -7.52 5.88 -4.41
C ILE A 110 -8.14 6.88 -3.44
N ARG A 111 -7.51 8.05 -3.23
CA ARG A 111 -7.99 9.10 -2.33
C ARG A 111 -9.41 9.55 -2.67
N GLU A 112 -9.72 9.76 -3.96
CA GLU A 112 -11.06 10.15 -4.41
C GLU A 112 -12.13 9.13 -3.98
N ARG A 113 -11.81 7.83 -4.00
CA ARG A 113 -12.78 6.75 -3.76
C ARG A 113 -12.83 6.27 -2.31
N THR A 114 -11.74 6.36 -1.57
CA THR A 114 -11.63 5.87 -0.19
C THR A 114 -11.61 6.99 0.84
N GLY A 115 -11.31 8.22 0.41
CA GLY A 115 -11.05 9.37 1.29
C GLY A 115 -9.65 9.39 1.91
N THR A 116 -8.76 8.46 1.54
CA THR A 116 -7.43 8.31 2.14
C THR A 116 -6.41 7.81 1.12
N VAL A 117 -5.12 8.12 1.31
CA VAL A 117 -4.00 7.54 0.54
C VAL A 117 -3.36 6.33 1.22
N GLU A 118 -3.88 5.86 2.35
CA GLU A 118 -3.25 4.81 3.12
C GLU A 118 -3.34 3.42 2.47
N PHE A 119 -2.20 2.74 2.40
CA PHE A 119 -2.12 1.35 1.98
C PHE A 119 -0.79 0.73 2.42
N VAL A 120 -0.76 -0.60 2.45
CA VAL A 120 0.48 -1.37 2.63
C VAL A 120 0.75 -2.24 1.42
N ALA A 121 2.03 -2.38 1.08
CA ALA A 121 2.49 -3.30 0.06
C ALA A 121 3.59 -4.20 0.62
N VAL A 122 3.69 -5.42 0.10
CA VAL A 122 4.76 -6.37 0.44
C VAL A 122 5.28 -7.05 -0.81
N SER A 123 6.59 -7.31 -0.82
CA SER A 123 7.22 -8.09 -1.89
C SER A 123 6.66 -9.51 -1.91
N PRO A 124 6.65 -10.19 -3.06
CA PRO A 124 6.29 -11.60 -3.12
C PRO A 124 7.13 -12.52 -2.22
N ALA A 125 8.37 -12.10 -1.91
CA ALA A 125 9.23 -12.78 -0.93
C ALA A 125 8.83 -12.53 0.54
N GLY A 126 7.76 -11.79 0.82
CA GLY A 126 7.32 -11.42 2.16
C GLY A 126 8.10 -10.25 2.79
N HIS A 127 9.17 -9.78 2.14
CA HIS A 127 9.92 -8.60 2.56
C HIS A 127 10.52 -7.85 1.37
N PRO A 128 10.63 -6.51 1.41
CA PRO A 128 10.18 -5.62 2.48
C PRO A 128 8.66 -5.41 2.48
N VAL A 129 8.16 -4.78 3.55
CA VAL A 129 6.87 -4.09 3.57
C VAL A 129 7.12 -2.62 3.31
N VAL A 130 6.42 -2.03 2.35
CA VAL A 130 6.47 -0.59 2.05
C VAL A 130 5.07 -0.02 2.12
N ALA A 131 4.86 0.96 2.99
CA ALA A 131 3.54 1.50 3.30
C ALA A 131 3.46 3.00 3.08
N VAL A 132 2.24 3.47 2.83
CA VAL A 132 1.86 4.89 2.94
C VAL A 132 0.89 5.02 4.11
N SER A 133 1.14 5.98 4.99
CA SER A 133 0.25 6.33 6.11
C SER A 133 -0.04 7.84 6.12
N GLU A 134 -1.24 8.20 6.57
CA GLU A 134 -1.67 9.57 6.79
C GLU A 134 -1.48 9.93 8.26
N GLU A 135 -0.55 10.84 8.53
CA GLU A 135 -0.34 11.42 9.86
C GLU A 135 -0.95 12.82 9.92
N GLU A 136 -1.08 13.38 11.13
CA GLU A 136 -1.83 14.61 11.40
C GLU A 136 -1.48 15.80 10.46
N TYR A 137 -0.23 15.87 9.99
CA TYR A 137 0.27 16.96 9.14
C TYR A 137 1.12 16.51 7.95
N GLU A 138 1.26 15.21 7.73
CA GLU A 138 2.16 14.68 6.72
C GLU A 138 1.76 13.29 6.25
N HIS A 139 2.13 12.93 5.03
CA HIS A 139 2.15 11.56 4.58
C HIS A 139 3.50 10.93 4.87
N TRP A 140 3.48 9.70 5.37
CA TRP A 140 4.68 8.91 5.62
C TRP A 140 4.81 7.81 4.59
N VAL A 141 6.02 7.68 4.03
CA VAL A 141 6.45 6.46 3.34
C VAL A 141 7.33 5.67 4.29
N VAL A 142 6.91 4.46 4.63
CA VAL A 142 7.58 3.60 5.61
C VAL A 142 8.15 2.38 4.89
N VAL A 143 9.35 1.97 5.29
CA VAL A 143 9.91 0.65 4.93
C VAL A 143 10.13 -0.13 6.22
N THR A 144 9.56 -1.32 6.30
CA THR A 144 9.63 -2.18 7.48
C THR A 144 9.65 -3.65 7.06
N SER A 145 9.64 -4.54 8.05
CA SER A 145 9.48 -5.97 7.86
C SER A 145 8.47 -6.50 8.86
N ALA A 146 7.54 -7.30 8.37
CA ALA A 146 6.61 -8.05 9.20
C ALA A 146 7.28 -9.38 9.61
N HIS A 147 8.35 -9.31 10.38
CA HIS A 147 8.82 -10.51 11.10
C HIS A 147 7.96 -10.67 12.36
N ASP A 148 7.53 -11.90 12.64
CA ASP A 148 6.76 -12.27 13.84
C ASP A 148 7.37 -11.62 15.08
N ARG A 149 6.58 -10.73 15.71
CA ARG A 149 6.77 -10.27 17.08
C ARG A 149 5.66 -10.85 17.93
#